data_AF-A0A844X9R1-F1
#
_entry.id   AF-A0A844X9R1-F1
#
_cell.length_a   1.000
_cell.length_b   1.000
_cell.length_c   1.000
_cell.angle_alpha   90.00
_cell.angle_beta   90.00
_cell.angle_gamma   90.00
#
_symmetry.space_group_name_H-M   'P 1'
#
loop_
_entity.id
_entity.type
_entity.pdbx_description
1 polymer ?
#
loop_
_entity_poly.entity_id
_entity_poly.type
_entity_poly.pdbx_seq_one_letter_code
_entity_poly.pdbx_strand_id
1 'polypeptide(L)'
;MPEAEPPPDWVQDLLNWLEKTFAPVANALVEIWPVLKWVLIALAVLAVIYFLIRTFGPDFMRKKSKAEQPDEWAPPEHEALALLEEADRLAAAGEYDEATHLLLKRSVGQIAAARPDLVEPSSTARELASEPRLPDAARTAFALIAAPVERSLFALRKLEETDWQAARTAYADFALAQKAIAA
;
A
#
# COMPACT_ATOMS: atom_id res chain seq x y z
N MET A 1 24.52 -38.61 34.89
CA MET A 1 23.11 -38.16 34.97
C MET A 1 22.34 -39.36 35.50
N PRO A 2 21.51 -39.24 36.57
CA PRO A 2 20.74 -40.39 37.04
C PRO A 2 19.82 -40.87 35.91
N GLU A 3 19.81 -42.19 35.69
CA GLU A 3 18.92 -42.85 34.74
C GLU A 3 17.47 -42.62 35.17
N ALA A 4 16.62 -42.20 34.23
CA ALA A 4 15.21 -42.01 34.53
C ALA A 4 14.59 -43.35 34.91
N GLU A 5 13.93 -43.40 36.08
CA GLU A 5 13.17 -44.58 36.49
C GLU A 5 12.13 -44.94 35.42
N PRO A 6 11.97 -46.24 35.09
CA PRO A 6 11.00 -46.64 34.09
C PRO A 6 9.60 -46.18 34.49
N PRO A 7 8.78 -45.72 33.53
CA PRO A 7 7.43 -45.26 33.81
C PRO A 7 6.61 -46.38 34.48
N PRO A 8 5.75 -46.07 35.45
CA PRO A 8 4.93 -47.06 36.15
C PRO A 8 4.11 -47.92 35.19
N ASP A 9 3.91 -49.20 35.52
CA ASP A 9 3.26 -50.18 34.63
C ASP A 9 1.86 -49.74 34.14
N TRP A 10 1.08 -49.10 35.01
CA TRP A 10 -0.26 -48.59 34.64
C TRP A 10 -0.19 -47.49 33.56
N VAL A 11 0.90 -46.73 33.51
CA VAL A 11 1.14 -45.70 32.47
C VAL A 11 1.43 -46.39 31.14
N GLN A 12 2.24 -47.45 31.17
CA GLN A 12 2.55 -48.22 29.97
C GLN A 12 1.31 -48.91 29.42
N ASP A 13 0.46 -49.47 30.28
CA ASP A 13 -0.81 -50.09 29.89
C ASP A 13 -1.78 -49.08 29.27
N LEU A 14 -1.88 -47.88 29.84
CA LEU A 14 -2.68 -46.79 29.30
C LEU A 14 -2.17 -46.34 27.93
N LEU A 15 -0.85 -46.15 27.78
CA LEU A 15 -0.22 -45.76 26.51
C LEU A 15 -0.43 -46.83 25.43
N ASN A 16 -0.28 -48.11 25.77
CA ASN A 16 -0.52 -49.24 24.87
C ASN A 16 -1.99 -49.32 24.43
N TRP A 17 -2.92 -49.06 25.33
CA TRP A 17 -4.35 -48.99 25.00
C TRP A 17 -4.67 -47.81 24.09
N LEU A 18 -4.07 -46.63 24.37
CA LEU A 18 -4.24 -45.43 23.57
C LEU A 18 -3.67 -45.62 22.16
N GLU A 19 -2.46 -46.19 22.05
CA GLU A 19 -1.83 -46.51 20.77
C GLU A 19 -2.72 -47.46 19.97
N LYS A 20 -3.19 -48.57 20.53
CA LYS A 20 -4.07 -49.50 19.79
C LYS A 20 -5.37 -48.85 19.32
N THR A 21 -5.93 -47.93 20.11
CA THR A 21 -7.20 -47.26 19.81
C THR A 21 -7.02 -46.18 18.74
N PHE A 22 -5.95 -45.39 18.82
CA PHE A 22 -5.71 -44.26 17.91
C PHE A 22 -4.78 -44.58 16.74
N ALA A 23 -4.01 -45.68 16.78
CA ALA A 23 -3.13 -46.14 15.70
C ALA A 23 -3.83 -46.22 14.33
N PRO A 24 -5.05 -46.79 14.18
CA PRO A 24 -5.68 -46.83 12.86
C PRO A 24 -6.00 -45.43 12.32
N VAL A 25 -6.41 -44.50 13.20
CA VAL A 25 -6.71 -43.11 12.84
C VAL A 25 -5.42 -42.34 12.54
N ALA A 26 -4.39 -42.52 13.37
CA ALA A 26 -3.09 -41.89 13.22
C ALA A 26 -2.40 -42.36 11.93
N ASN A 27 -2.43 -43.66 11.62
CA ASN A 27 -1.86 -44.19 10.40
C ASN A 27 -2.59 -43.67 9.14
N ALA A 28 -3.92 -43.63 9.16
CA ALA A 28 -4.71 -43.04 8.08
C ALA A 28 -4.40 -41.54 7.89
N LEU A 29 -4.23 -40.80 8.99
CA LEU A 29 -3.83 -39.40 8.97
C LEU A 29 -2.41 -39.19 8.43
N VAL A 30 -1.46 -40.04 8.82
CA VAL A 30 -0.08 -40.00 8.33
C VAL A 30 -0.01 -40.33 6.84
N GLU A 31 -0.83 -41.26 6.38
CA GLU A 31 -0.91 -41.65 4.97
C GLU A 31 -1.51 -40.55 4.08
N ILE A 32 -2.55 -39.86 4.54
CA ILE A 32 -3.15 -38.71 3.82
C ILE A 32 -2.33 -37.41 3.97
N TRP A 33 -1.43 -37.34 4.97
CA TRP A 33 -0.69 -36.12 5.31
C TRP A 33 0.07 -35.48 4.15
N PRO A 34 0.80 -36.23 3.29
CA PRO A 34 1.50 -35.63 2.15
C PRO A 34 0.55 -34.94 1.18
N VAL A 35 -0.61 -35.56 0.90
CA VAL A 35 -1.63 -35.00 0.01
C VAL A 35 -2.25 -33.76 0.65
N LEU A 36 -2.65 -33.86 1.93
CA LEU A 36 -3.24 -32.75 2.68
C LEU A 36 -2.31 -31.54 2.74
N LYS A 37 -1.00 -31.77 2.98
CA LYS A 37 0.03 -30.73 2.95
C LYS A 37 0.05 -29.99 1.62
N TRP A 38 0.08 -30.72 0.50
CA TRP A 38 0.10 -30.09 -0.83
C TRP A 38 -1.20 -29.35 -1.14
N VAL A 39 -2.35 -29.89 -0.75
CA VAL A 39 -3.65 -29.22 -0.89
C VAL A 39 -3.69 -27.93 -0.08
N LEU A 40 -3.22 -27.94 1.17
CA LEU A 40 -3.15 -26.74 2.01
C LEU A 40 -2.20 -25.68 1.45
N ILE A 41 -1.04 -26.09 0.92
CA ILE A 41 -0.11 -25.17 0.24
C ILE A 41 -0.77 -24.58 -1.01
N ALA A 42 -1.40 -25.41 -1.84
CA ALA A 42 -2.10 -24.94 -3.04
C ALA A 42 -3.22 -23.95 -2.69
N LEU A 43 -4.01 -24.26 -1.66
CA LEU A 43 -5.06 -23.38 -1.15
C LEU A 43 -4.49 -22.06 -0.62
N ALA A 44 -3.39 -22.10 0.12
CA ALA A 44 -2.72 -20.91 0.63
C ALA A 44 -2.19 -20.04 -0.52
N VAL A 45 -1.58 -20.64 -1.55
CA VAL A 45 -1.12 -19.92 -2.75
C VAL A 45 -2.30 -19.30 -3.51
N LEU A 46 -3.40 -20.03 -3.69
CA LEU A 46 -4.64 -19.52 -4.29
C LEU A 46 -5.22 -18.34 -3.51
N ALA A 47 -5.25 -18.44 -2.17
CA ALA A 47 -5.72 -17.36 -1.31
C ALA A 47 -4.84 -16.11 -1.42
N VAL A 48 -3.52 -16.27 -1.49
CA VAL A 48 -2.58 -15.16 -1.72
C VAL A 48 -2.81 -14.54 -3.10
N ILE A 49 -2.93 -15.34 -4.15
CA ILE A 49 -3.21 -14.84 -5.51
C ILE A 49 -4.54 -14.08 -5.55
N TYR A 50 -5.59 -14.65 -4.95
CA TYR A 50 -6.90 -14.01 -4.86
C TYR A 50 -6.82 -12.67 -4.10
N PHE A 51 -6.11 -12.65 -2.97
CA PHE A 51 -5.90 -11.44 -2.19
C PHE A 51 -5.14 -10.38 -3.01
N LEU A 52 -4.07 -10.77 -3.69
CA LEU A 52 -3.31 -9.86 -4.56
C LEU A 52 -4.18 -9.29 -5.68
N ILE A 53 -4.99 -10.11 -6.35
CA ILE A 53 -5.90 -9.65 -7.41
C ILE A 53 -6.95 -8.69 -6.84
N ARG A 54 -7.52 -8.99 -5.67
CA ARG A 54 -8.55 -8.15 -5.04
C ARG A 54 -8.01 -6.83 -4.49
N THR A 55 -6.80 -6.84 -3.92
CA THR A 55 -6.17 -5.65 -3.33
C THR A 55 -5.54 -4.74 -4.39
N PHE A 56 -4.88 -5.31 -5.40
CA PHE A 56 -4.14 -4.52 -6.40
C PHE A 56 -4.88 -4.36 -7.72
N GLY A 57 -6.07 -4.95 -7.88
CA GLY A 57 -6.84 -4.91 -9.11
C GLY A 57 -6.12 -5.51 -10.32
N PRO A 58 -6.76 -5.55 -11.50
CA PRO A 58 -6.13 -5.99 -12.75
C PRO A 58 -5.00 -5.06 -13.25
N ASP A 59 -4.78 -3.91 -12.62
CA ASP A 59 -3.78 -2.91 -13.06
C ASP A 59 -2.33 -3.30 -12.74
N PHE A 60 -2.08 -4.15 -11.74
CA PHE A 60 -0.72 -4.64 -11.45
C PHE A 60 -0.19 -5.59 -12.53
N MET A 61 -1.06 -6.43 -13.11
CA MET A 61 -0.69 -7.36 -14.19
C MET A 61 -0.43 -6.64 -15.52
N ARG A 62 -1.12 -5.52 -15.76
CA ARG A 62 -0.94 -4.70 -16.97
C ARG A 62 0.40 -3.96 -16.99
N LYS A 63 0.93 -3.63 -15.80
CA LYS A 63 2.23 -2.96 -15.65
C LYS A 63 3.42 -3.86 -15.98
N LYS A 64 3.30 -5.18 -15.81
CA LYS A 64 4.36 -6.14 -16.14
C LYS A 64 4.44 -6.48 -17.64
N SER A 65 3.34 -6.30 -18.39
CA SER A 65 3.32 -6.53 -19.84
C SER A 65 3.65 -5.28 -20.67
N LYS A 66 3.86 -4.12 -20.03
CA LYS A 66 4.28 -2.87 -20.67
C LYS A 66 5.74 -2.56 -20.33
N ALA A 67 6.61 -3.52 -20.59
CA ALA A 67 8.05 -3.37 -20.45
C ALA A 67 8.76 -3.91 -21.69
N GLU A 68 8.28 -3.55 -22.89
CA GLU A 68 9.04 -3.63 -24.14
C GLU A 68 8.32 -2.84 -25.24
N GLN A 69 8.34 -1.51 -25.15
CA GLN A 69 8.27 -0.63 -26.33
C GLN A 69 9.22 0.54 -26.08
N PRO A 70 10.31 0.67 -26.86
CA PRO A 70 10.96 1.95 -27.05
C PRO A 70 10.08 2.78 -28.01
N ASP A 71 10.21 4.10 -27.91
CA ASP A 71 9.39 5.14 -28.56
C ASP A 71 8.12 5.43 -27.73
N GLU A 72 8.04 6.52 -26.98
CA GLU A 72 8.27 7.89 -27.42
C GLU A 72 8.63 8.71 -26.17
N TRP A 73 9.75 9.45 -26.19
CA TRP A 73 10.06 10.43 -25.14
C TRP A 73 8.98 11.52 -25.18
N ALA A 74 7.92 11.32 -24.40
CA ALA A 74 6.90 12.32 -24.14
C ALA A 74 7.30 13.10 -22.87
N PRO A 75 7.17 14.44 -22.85
CA PRO A 75 7.52 15.23 -21.68
C PRO A 75 6.78 14.75 -20.41
N PRO A 76 7.31 15.05 -19.20
CA PRO A 76 6.70 14.70 -17.91
C PRO A 76 5.24 15.15 -17.68
N GLU A 77 4.66 15.90 -18.62
CA GLU A 77 3.26 16.35 -18.64
C GLU A 77 2.25 15.22 -18.90
N HIS A 78 2.57 14.20 -19.71
CA HIS A 78 1.63 13.10 -20.00
C HIS A 78 1.40 12.17 -18.81
N GLU A 79 2.44 11.90 -18.02
CA GLU A 79 2.32 11.18 -16.75
C GLU A 79 1.58 12.03 -15.69
N ALA A 80 1.58 13.36 -15.83
CA ALA A 80 0.79 14.23 -14.99
C ALA A 80 -0.70 14.16 -15.25
N LEU A 81 -1.10 14.10 -16.53
CA LEU A 81 -2.50 14.02 -16.93
C LEU A 81 -3.11 12.66 -16.58
N ALA A 82 -2.43 11.55 -16.89
CA ALA A 82 -2.95 10.20 -16.61
C ALA A 82 -3.13 9.90 -15.11
N LEU A 83 -2.36 10.56 -14.23
CA LEU A 83 -2.46 10.40 -12.78
C LEU A 83 -3.46 11.38 -12.13
N LEU A 84 -3.78 12.49 -12.80
CA LEU A 84 -4.89 13.36 -12.42
C LEU A 84 -6.23 12.67 -12.65
N GLU A 85 -6.36 11.92 -13.74
CA GLU A 85 -7.54 11.09 -14.04
C GLU A 85 -7.82 10.07 -12.94
N GLU A 86 -6.78 9.51 -12.31
CA GLU A 86 -6.94 8.57 -11.19
C GLU A 86 -7.53 9.25 -9.95
N ALA A 87 -7.04 10.43 -9.59
CA ALA A 87 -7.59 11.19 -8.46
C ALA A 87 -9.05 11.60 -8.73
N ASP A 88 -9.36 12.01 -9.96
CA ASP A 88 -10.72 12.34 -10.38
C ASP A 88 -11.66 11.14 -10.33
N ARG A 89 -11.18 9.94 -10.69
CA ARG A 89 -11.94 8.70 -10.61
C ARG A 89 -12.27 8.34 -9.16
N LEU A 90 -11.31 8.49 -8.24
CA LEU A 90 -11.53 8.27 -6.81
C LEU A 90 -12.56 9.25 -6.25
N ALA A 91 -12.44 10.54 -6.60
CA ALA A 91 -13.41 11.55 -6.19
C ALA A 91 -14.81 11.29 -6.76
N ALA A 92 -14.92 10.84 -8.01
CA ALA A 92 -16.19 10.44 -8.62
C ALA A 92 -16.84 9.23 -7.92
N ALA A 93 -16.05 8.38 -7.25
CA ALA A 93 -16.54 7.29 -6.42
C ALA A 93 -16.89 7.73 -4.98
N GLY A 94 -16.69 9.01 -4.63
CA GLY A 94 -16.89 9.55 -3.29
C GLY A 94 -15.73 9.32 -2.32
N GLU A 95 -14.60 8.80 -2.80
CA GLU A 95 -13.39 8.53 -2.01
C GLU A 95 -12.48 9.77 -1.98
N TYR A 96 -12.97 10.84 -1.33
CA TYR A 96 -12.31 12.15 -1.30
C TYR A 96 -11.01 12.16 -0.49
N ASP A 97 -10.91 11.33 0.54
CA ASP A 97 -9.71 11.17 1.37
C ASP A 97 -8.55 10.64 0.51
N GLU A 98 -8.79 9.55 -0.21
CA GLU A 98 -7.84 8.90 -1.11
C GLU A 98 -7.48 9.77 -2.30
N ALA A 99 -8.47 10.43 -2.92
CA ALA A 99 -8.25 11.35 -4.03
C ALA A 99 -7.30 12.50 -3.63
N THR A 100 -7.57 13.13 -2.48
CA THR A 100 -6.76 14.24 -1.96
C THR A 100 -5.37 13.77 -1.53
N HIS A 101 -5.28 12.59 -0.89
CA HIS A 101 -4.00 12.00 -0.51
C HIS A 101 -3.11 11.70 -1.72
N LEU A 102 -3.71 11.28 -2.85
CA LEU A 102 -2.99 11.05 -4.10
C LEU A 102 -2.37 12.35 -4.63
N LEU A 103 -3.13 13.46 -4.60
CA LEU A 103 -2.61 14.78 -4.99
C LEU A 103 -1.45 15.24 -4.08
N LEU A 104 -1.56 15.01 -2.77
CA LEU A 104 -0.48 15.35 -1.83
C LEU A 104 0.79 14.56 -2.15
N LYS A 105 0.70 13.23 -2.24
CA LYS A 105 1.84 12.36 -2.54
C LYS A 105 2.52 12.73 -3.85
N ARG A 106 1.72 13.08 -4.85
CA ARG A 106 2.20 13.55 -6.15
C ARG A 106 2.96 14.86 -6.02
N SER A 107 2.39 15.83 -5.30
CA SER A 107 3.02 17.14 -5.07
C SER A 107 4.37 16.99 -4.36
N VAL A 108 4.49 16.09 -3.37
CA VAL A 108 5.77 15.77 -2.73
C VAL A 108 6.77 15.21 -3.73
N GLY A 109 6.37 14.24 -4.57
CA GLY A 109 7.25 13.69 -5.61
C GLY A 109 7.71 14.74 -6.62
N GLN A 110 6.82 15.69 -6.95
CA GLN A 110 7.10 16.82 -7.83
C GLN A 110 8.10 17.82 -7.23
N ILE A 111 8.03 18.07 -5.91
CA ILE A 111 9.05 18.84 -5.19
C ILE A 111 10.37 18.07 -5.17
N ALA A 112 10.33 16.77 -4.83
CA ALA A 112 11.53 15.93 -4.74
C ALA A 112 12.26 15.81 -6.09
N ALA A 113 11.53 15.76 -7.20
CA ALA A 113 12.13 15.70 -8.53
C ALA A 113 12.80 17.03 -8.93
N ALA A 114 12.18 18.17 -8.59
CA ALA A 114 12.73 19.49 -8.91
C ALA A 114 13.86 19.90 -7.97
N ARG A 115 13.75 19.54 -6.69
CA ARG A 115 14.66 19.92 -5.61
C ARG A 115 14.86 18.76 -4.62
N PRO A 116 15.67 17.75 -5.00
CA PRO A 116 15.93 16.58 -4.16
C PRO A 116 16.58 16.94 -2.81
N ASP A 117 17.29 18.07 -2.75
CA ASP A 117 17.92 18.61 -1.54
C ASP A 117 16.93 19.11 -0.48
N LEU A 118 15.64 19.24 -0.84
CA LEU A 118 14.58 19.73 0.04
C LEU A 118 13.71 18.61 0.61
N VAL A 119 13.77 17.39 0.06
CA VAL A 119 12.91 16.28 0.45
C VAL A 119 13.75 15.12 0.95
N GLU A 120 13.70 14.91 2.26
CA GLU A 120 14.30 13.77 2.93
C GLU A 120 13.26 12.66 3.15
N PRO A 121 13.68 11.40 3.35
CA PRO A 121 12.75 10.31 3.66
C PRO A 121 11.85 10.56 4.88
N SER A 122 12.31 11.39 5.82
CA SER A 122 11.58 11.80 7.03
C SER A 122 10.79 13.10 6.88
N SER A 123 10.85 13.78 5.72
CA SER A 123 10.17 15.06 5.52
C SER A 123 8.66 14.89 5.64
N THR A 124 8.05 15.73 6.47
CA THR A 124 6.59 15.79 6.62
C THR A 124 5.97 16.79 5.64
N ALA A 125 4.68 16.64 5.35
CA ALA A 125 3.96 17.60 4.51
C ALA A 125 4.00 19.02 5.11
N ARG A 126 3.83 19.15 6.43
CA ARG A 126 3.92 20.44 7.11
C ARG A 126 5.29 21.11 7.01
N GLU A 127 6.38 20.34 7.12
CA GLU A 127 7.75 20.86 6.93
C GLU A 127 7.94 21.36 5.49
N LEU A 128 7.55 20.57 4.49
CA LEU A 128 7.64 20.97 3.08
C LEU A 128 6.77 22.20 2.78
N ALA A 129 5.58 22.31 3.37
CA ALA A 129 4.70 23.46 3.23
C ALA A 129 5.30 24.76 3.80
N SER A 130 6.29 24.66 4.68
CA SER A 130 6.94 25.80 5.34
C SER A 130 8.40 26.00 4.93
N GLU A 131 8.90 25.24 3.94
CA GLU A 131 10.29 25.28 3.49
C GLU A 131 10.63 26.61 2.77
N PRO A 132 11.43 27.51 3.37
CA PRO A 132 11.68 28.85 2.82
C PRO A 132 12.35 28.84 1.45
N ARG A 133 13.06 27.76 1.10
CA ARG A 133 13.73 27.58 -0.19
C ARG A 133 12.78 27.29 -1.36
N LEU A 134 11.51 26.96 -1.08
CA LEU A 134 10.48 26.85 -2.11
C LEU A 134 9.89 28.24 -2.45
N PRO A 135 9.44 28.49 -3.69
CA PRO A 135 8.67 29.68 -4.04
C PRO A 135 7.40 29.80 -3.19
N ASP A 136 7.04 31.04 -2.82
CA ASP A 136 5.91 31.30 -1.92
C ASP A 136 4.59 30.75 -2.46
N ALA A 137 4.32 30.97 -3.75
CA ALA A 137 3.13 30.43 -4.41
C ALA A 137 3.05 28.90 -4.34
N ALA A 138 4.19 28.20 -4.50
CA ALA A 138 4.24 26.75 -4.40
C ALA A 138 3.99 26.27 -2.97
N ARG A 139 4.56 26.93 -1.96
CA ARG A 139 4.29 26.64 -0.55
C ARG A 139 2.83 26.81 -0.19
N THR A 140 2.23 27.94 -0.57
CA THR A 140 0.82 28.24 -0.27
C THR A 140 -0.11 27.21 -0.90
N ALA A 141 0.09 26.91 -2.19
CA ALA A 141 -0.71 25.92 -2.89
C ALA A 141 -0.54 24.52 -2.28
N PHE A 142 0.70 24.11 -1.98
CA PHE A 142 0.98 22.83 -1.33
C PHE A 142 0.34 22.71 0.06
N ALA A 143 0.39 23.78 0.86
CA ALA A 143 -0.24 23.82 2.19
C ALA A 143 -1.76 23.62 2.13
N LEU A 144 -2.43 24.16 1.11
CA LEU A 144 -3.87 23.99 0.90
C LEU A 144 -4.26 22.55 0.52
N ILE A 145 -3.34 21.78 -0.05
CA ILE A 145 -3.51 20.34 -0.32
C ILE A 145 -3.22 19.52 0.94
N ALA A 146 -2.16 19.87 1.69
CA ALA A 146 -1.70 19.13 2.84
C ALA A 146 -2.64 19.23 4.06
N ALA A 147 -3.18 20.43 4.33
CA ALA A 147 -3.96 20.67 5.55
C ALA A 147 -5.26 19.82 5.64
N PRO A 148 -6.05 19.62 4.57
CA PRO A 148 -7.18 18.69 4.59
C PRO A 148 -6.75 17.24 4.86
N VAL A 149 -5.67 16.77 4.22
CA VAL A 149 -5.17 15.39 4.40
C VAL A 149 -4.70 15.15 5.84
N GLU A 150 -3.98 16.10 6.44
CA GLU A 150 -3.60 15.99 7.85
C GLU A 150 -4.83 15.95 8.76
N ARG A 151 -5.84 16.77 8.46
CA ARG A 151 -7.10 16.79 9.21
C ARG A 151 -7.83 15.45 9.12
N SER A 152 -7.89 14.82 7.95
CA SER A 152 -8.58 13.54 7.80
C SER A 152 -7.82 12.39 8.45
N LEU A 153 -6.49 12.37 8.31
CA LEU A 153 -5.63 11.36 8.92
C LEU A 153 -5.59 11.44 10.46
N PHE A 154 -5.51 12.66 11.03
CA PHE A 154 -5.29 12.82 12.47
C PHE A 154 -6.57 13.16 13.26
N ALA A 155 -7.55 13.85 12.65
CA ALA A 155 -8.79 14.21 13.34
C ALA A 155 -9.96 13.25 13.04
N LEU A 156 -9.71 12.17 12.27
CA LEU A 156 -10.72 11.17 11.87
C LEU A 156 -11.97 11.79 11.22
N ARG A 157 -11.80 12.94 10.55
CA ARG A 157 -12.87 13.62 9.80
C ARG A 157 -12.70 13.30 8.33
N LYS A 158 -13.65 12.58 7.75
CA LYS A 158 -13.69 12.36 6.31
C LYS A 158 -13.75 13.68 5.56
N LEU A 159 -13.00 13.78 4.48
CA LEU A 159 -13.11 14.89 3.55
C LEU A 159 -14.43 14.82 2.78
N GLU A 160 -14.97 16.00 2.49
CA GLU A 160 -16.16 16.15 1.65
C GLU A 160 -15.76 16.58 0.24
N GLU A 161 -16.73 16.60 -0.67
CA GLU A 161 -16.53 17.06 -2.05
C GLU A 161 -15.94 18.47 -2.11
N THR A 162 -16.34 19.34 -1.18
CA THR A 162 -15.84 20.72 -1.10
C THR A 162 -14.35 20.78 -0.75
N ASP A 163 -13.88 19.94 0.18
CA ASP A 163 -12.46 19.82 0.52
C ASP A 163 -11.67 19.29 -0.69
N TRP A 164 -12.22 18.30 -1.39
CA TRP A 164 -11.62 17.76 -2.63
C TRP A 164 -11.48 18.83 -3.71
N GLN A 165 -12.53 19.59 -4.00
CA GLN A 165 -12.47 20.64 -5.04
C GLN A 165 -11.48 21.75 -4.69
N ALA A 166 -11.39 22.11 -3.40
CA ALA A 166 -10.39 23.06 -2.91
C ALA A 166 -8.97 22.52 -3.11
N ALA A 167 -8.70 21.27 -2.73
CA ALA A 167 -7.40 20.64 -2.90
C ALA A 167 -7.04 20.46 -4.38
N ARG A 168 -8.01 20.13 -5.24
CA ARG A 168 -7.79 20.01 -6.68
C ARG A 168 -7.44 21.35 -7.33
N THR A 169 -8.12 22.42 -6.92
CA THR A 169 -7.80 23.78 -7.37
C THR A 169 -6.40 24.17 -6.92
N ALA A 170 -6.07 23.93 -5.65
CA ALA A 170 -4.72 24.18 -5.12
C ALA A 170 -3.65 23.37 -5.84
N TYR A 171 -3.95 22.14 -6.28
CA TYR A 171 -3.03 21.35 -7.09
C TYR A 171 -2.76 21.97 -8.46
N ALA A 172 -3.77 22.54 -9.11
CA ALA A 172 -3.57 23.27 -10.37
C ALA A 172 -2.66 24.49 -10.17
N ASP A 173 -2.88 25.26 -9.11
CA ASP A 173 -2.03 26.41 -8.74
C ASP A 173 -0.60 25.96 -8.42
N PHE A 174 -0.45 24.86 -7.68
CA PHE A 174 0.85 24.25 -7.38
C PHE A 174 1.58 23.83 -8.66
N ALA A 175 0.90 23.19 -9.60
CA ALA A 175 1.51 22.75 -10.87
C ALA A 175 1.99 23.94 -11.73
N LEU A 176 1.27 25.07 -11.70
CA LEU A 176 1.72 26.29 -12.34
C LEU A 176 2.94 26.89 -11.63
N ALA A 177 2.90 26.96 -10.30
CA ALA A 177 4.00 27.46 -9.49
C ALA A 177 5.24 26.54 -9.53
N GLN A 178 5.06 25.25 -9.80
CA GLN A 178 6.15 24.26 -9.89
C GLN A 178 7.18 24.66 -10.95
N LYS A 179 6.76 25.31 -12.04
CA LYS A 179 7.69 25.80 -13.08
C LYS A 179 8.73 26.77 -12.52
N ALA A 180 8.42 27.49 -11.44
CA ALA A 180 9.35 28.36 -10.73
C ALA A 180 10.22 27.65 -9.69
N ILE A 181 9.93 26.39 -9.34
CA ILE A 181 10.78 25.56 -8.47
C ILE A 181 11.99 25.03 -9.23
N ALA A 182 11.80 24.74 -10.53
CA ALA A 182 12.82 24.19 -11.41
C ALA A 182 13.71 25.26 -12.09
N ALA A 183 13.40 26.54 -11.89
CA ALA A 183 14.14 27.69 -12.43
C ALA A 183 15.19 28.20 -11.44
#